data_AF-A0AAD4F3Y9-F1
#
_entry.id   AF-A0AAD4F3Y9-F1
#
_cell.length_a   1.000
_cell.length_b   1.000
_cell.length_c   1.000
_cell.angle_alpha   90.00
_cell.angle_beta   90.00
_cell.angle_gamma   90.00
#
_symmetry.space_group_name_H-M   'P 1'
#
loop_
_entity.id
_entity.type
_entity.pdbx_description
1 polymer ?
#
loop_
_entity_poly.entity_id
_entity_poly.type
_entity_poly.pdbx_seq_one_letter_code
_entity_poly.pdbx_strand_id
1 'polypeptide(L)'
;MQPARRVLASPSPGATFTCHGCLARRTTGNPHQRRAFSRSAPRHAPPAGPPAAGLAELSSRKLISISGPDAAKYLQGVITANLYTSPSHQQLRSDAGFYAAFLTAQGRVLHDVFVYRDTRPGTASSSPGDSWLLDVDATEAERLQKHIKRYKLRAKFDVRLLDQDEGRVWAAFAHRILTFSPSSAAPPPTSSPLPPQVSEEYYRLRRYLHGVPEGQAEILRDAALPHESNVDLMGGVDFRKGCYVGQELTIRTEHRGVVRKRILPCLLYPAEEEGGGGAAAEPDRLEYKPELGNGVTAEMVPAEASIGRVGKKGRSAGKWLAGVGNLGLALCRLEIMTGVVLPGETGGTGYSPGDEFVVGVKIKAFVPEWVRKGLADKEAH
;
A
#
# COMPACT_ATOMS: atom_id res chain seq x y z
N MET A 1 -63.56 9.91 -1.61
CA MET A 1 -62.40 9.46 -2.41
C MET A 1 -61.13 9.71 -1.59
N GLN A 2 -60.57 8.65 -1.01
CA GLN A 2 -59.28 8.64 -0.32
C GLN A 2 -58.54 7.36 -0.77
N PRO A 3 -57.21 7.41 -0.94
CA PRO A 3 -56.43 6.30 -1.46
C PRO A 3 -56.15 5.25 -0.39
N ALA A 4 -56.30 3.97 -0.77
CA ALA A 4 -55.96 2.81 0.04
C ALA A 4 -54.44 2.72 0.28
N ARG A 5 -54.02 2.59 1.55
CA ARG A 5 -52.66 2.16 1.91
C ARG A 5 -52.70 0.75 2.48
N ARG A 6 -52.08 -0.17 1.73
CA ARG A 6 -51.86 -1.58 2.06
C ARG A 6 -50.98 -1.74 3.31
N VAL A 7 -51.45 -2.59 4.20
CA VAL A 7 -50.72 -3.15 5.35
C VAL A 7 -49.58 -4.04 4.83
N LEU A 8 -48.37 -3.83 5.34
CA LEU A 8 -47.21 -4.71 5.09
C LEU A 8 -47.34 -5.94 6.00
N ALA A 9 -47.40 -7.13 5.38
CA ALA A 9 -47.35 -8.40 6.10
C ALA A 9 -45.90 -8.71 6.54
N SER A 10 -45.75 -9.18 7.76
CA SER A 10 -44.50 -9.64 8.37
C SER A 10 -43.95 -10.89 7.67
N PRO A 11 -42.63 -11.04 7.48
CA PRO A 11 -42.07 -12.25 6.88
C PRO A 11 -41.98 -13.40 7.89
N SER A 12 -42.27 -14.61 7.42
CA SER A 12 -42.06 -15.88 8.12
C SER A 12 -40.56 -16.24 8.25
N PRO A 13 -40.16 -16.99 9.28
CA PRO A 13 -38.75 -17.27 9.56
C PRO A 13 -38.22 -18.37 8.63
N GLY A 14 -37.22 -18.05 7.80
CA GLY A 14 -36.52 -19.04 6.98
C GLY A 14 -36.12 -18.60 5.56
N ALA A 15 -36.45 -17.39 5.12
CA ALA A 15 -36.14 -16.94 3.76
C ALA A 15 -34.69 -16.39 3.65
N THR A 16 -33.77 -17.18 3.09
CA THR A 16 -32.48 -16.71 2.57
C THR A 16 -32.70 -15.72 1.41
N PHE A 17 -32.24 -14.49 1.58
CA PHE A 17 -32.24 -13.43 0.55
C PHE A 17 -31.35 -13.85 -0.64
N THR A 18 -31.95 -14.51 -1.62
CA THR A 18 -31.28 -14.83 -2.90
C THR A 18 -32.06 -14.12 -4.01
N CYS A 19 -31.41 -13.23 -4.74
CA CYS A 19 -32.10 -12.47 -5.79
C CYS A 19 -32.51 -13.39 -6.96
N HIS A 20 -33.56 -12.98 -7.68
CA HIS A 20 -34.15 -13.74 -8.79
C HIS A 20 -33.14 -14.09 -9.89
N GLY A 21 -32.13 -13.23 -10.11
CA GLY A 21 -31.03 -13.47 -11.06
C GLY A 21 -29.96 -14.47 -10.60
N CYS A 22 -29.88 -14.77 -9.30
CA CYS A 22 -29.03 -15.84 -8.75
C CYS A 22 -29.76 -17.20 -8.76
N LEU A 23 -31.09 -17.19 -8.63
CA LEU A 23 -31.92 -18.38 -8.75
C LEU A 23 -31.93 -18.93 -10.19
N ALA A 24 -32.00 -18.03 -11.19
CA ALA A 24 -31.99 -18.38 -12.62
C ALA A 24 -30.66 -19.00 -13.12
N ARG A 25 -29.54 -18.80 -12.41
CA ARG A 25 -28.22 -19.37 -12.77
C ARG A 25 -27.97 -20.75 -12.18
N ARG A 26 -28.84 -21.23 -11.26
CA ARG A 26 -28.73 -22.56 -10.66
C ARG A 26 -29.45 -23.65 -11.45
N THR A 27 -30.40 -23.29 -12.29
CA THR A 27 -31.23 -24.25 -13.06
C THR A 27 -30.60 -24.67 -14.39
N THR A 28 -29.56 -23.98 -14.86
CA THR A 28 -28.80 -24.34 -16.06
C THR A 28 -27.42 -24.84 -15.67
N GLY A 29 -27.36 -26.11 -15.27
CA GLY A 29 -26.12 -26.78 -14.92
C GLY A 29 -25.19 -26.93 -16.12
N ASN A 30 -23.95 -26.46 -15.98
CA ASN A 30 -22.82 -26.98 -16.74
C ASN A 30 -21.65 -27.21 -15.76
N PRO A 31 -21.29 -28.46 -15.43
CA PRO A 31 -20.16 -28.74 -14.56
C PRO A 31 -18.84 -28.64 -15.35
N HIS A 32 -17.88 -27.91 -14.77
CA HIS A 32 -16.47 -27.84 -15.19
C HIS A 32 -16.11 -27.12 -16.51
N GLN A 33 -16.32 -25.81 -16.56
CA GLN A 33 -15.43 -24.93 -17.32
C GLN A 33 -14.62 -24.07 -16.35
N ARG A 34 -13.29 -24.23 -16.37
CA ARG A 34 -12.34 -23.27 -15.78
C ARG A 34 -12.70 -21.90 -16.34
N ARG A 35 -13.07 -20.95 -15.47
CA ARG A 35 -13.35 -19.58 -15.91
C ARG A 35 -12.03 -18.96 -16.38
N ALA A 36 -11.87 -18.82 -17.69
CA ALA A 36 -10.88 -17.94 -18.27
C ALA A 36 -11.16 -16.50 -17.81
N PHE A 37 -10.12 -15.80 -17.40
CA PHE A 37 -10.20 -14.42 -16.92
C PHE A 37 -10.87 -13.52 -17.97
N SER A 38 -11.72 -12.61 -17.50
CA SER A 38 -12.35 -11.58 -18.36
C SER A 38 -11.26 -10.73 -19.01
N ARG A 39 -11.17 -10.77 -20.34
CA ARG A 39 -10.24 -10.00 -21.16
C ARG A 39 -10.69 -8.54 -21.26
N SER A 40 -10.54 -7.77 -20.20
CA SER A 40 -10.37 -6.32 -20.32
C SER A 40 -8.90 -6.04 -20.07
N ALA A 41 -8.12 -5.97 -21.16
CA ALA A 41 -6.72 -5.58 -21.08
C ALA A 41 -6.60 -4.18 -20.46
N PRO A 42 -5.55 -3.92 -19.66
CA PRO A 42 -5.27 -2.58 -19.15
C PRO A 42 -5.12 -1.58 -20.31
N ARG A 43 -5.49 -0.31 -20.09
CA ARG A 43 -5.46 0.74 -21.13
C ARG A 43 -4.05 1.09 -21.64
N HIS A 44 -3.01 0.57 -20.98
CA HIS A 44 -1.60 0.74 -21.35
C HIS A 44 -0.86 -0.58 -21.20
N ALA A 45 0.05 -0.87 -22.15
CA ALA A 45 0.93 -2.04 -22.09
C ALA A 45 1.93 -1.89 -20.93
N PRO A 46 2.26 -2.98 -20.21
CA PRO A 46 3.29 -2.94 -19.16
C PRO A 46 4.64 -2.47 -19.71
N PRO A 47 5.45 -1.73 -18.93
CA PRO A 47 6.76 -1.23 -19.36
C PRO A 47 7.76 -2.37 -19.67
N ALA A 48 8.86 -2.11 -20.39
CA ALA A 48 9.85 -3.16 -20.74
C ALA A 48 10.83 -3.55 -19.60
N GLY A 49 10.81 -2.85 -18.46
CA GLY A 49 11.73 -3.02 -17.31
C GLY A 49 12.35 -1.69 -16.86
N PRO A 50 12.57 -1.44 -15.55
CA PRO A 50 12.92 -0.11 -15.07
C PRO A 50 14.38 0.26 -15.40
N PRO A 51 14.65 1.51 -15.83
CA PRO A 51 16.03 1.96 -16.01
C PRO A 51 16.77 2.01 -14.66
N ALA A 52 18.10 2.15 -14.71
CA ALA A 52 18.91 2.25 -13.49
C ALA A 52 18.64 3.53 -12.69
N ALA A 53 18.33 4.63 -13.38
CA ALA A 53 17.97 5.92 -12.81
C ALA A 53 16.79 6.53 -13.60
N GLY A 54 15.96 7.31 -12.91
CA GLY A 54 14.80 7.92 -13.52
C GLY A 54 14.16 8.93 -12.59
N LEU A 55 13.54 9.94 -13.20
CA LEU A 55 12.77 10.98 -12.53
C LEU A 55 11.32 10.90 -13.02
N ALA A 56 10.42 10.45 -12.16
CA ALA A 56 9.00 10.30 -12.49
C ALA A 56 8.17 11.38 -11.79
N GLU A 57 7.30 12.07 -12.54
CA GLU A 57 6.21 12.83 -11.94
C GLU A 57 5.15 11.85 -11.42
N LEU A 58 4.72 12.02 -10.17
CA LEU A 58 3.78 11.11 -9.53
C LEU A 58 2.36 11.67 -9.59
N SER A 59 1.68 11.44 -10.71
CA SER A 59 0.30 11.87 -10.92
C SER A 59 -0.70 11.15 -10.00
N SER A 60 -0.33 9.97 -9.50
CA SER A 60 -1.10 9.25 -8.48
C SER A 60 -0.98 9.84 -7.07
N ARG A 61 -0.18 10.90 -6.88
CA ARG A 61 0.01 11.57 -5.59
C ARG A 61 -0.54 12.99 -5.62
N LYS A 62 -1.02 13.46 -4.47
CA LYS A 62 -1.60 14.80 -4.30
C LYS A 62 -1.12 15.40 -2.98
N LEU A 63 -0.89 16.71 -3.00
CA LEU A 63 -0.47 17.46 -1.82
C LEU A 63 -1.67 18.09 -1.10
N ILE A 64 -1.67 17.99 0.22
CA ILE A 64 -2.56 18.71 1.14
C ILE A 64 -1.69 19.67 1.96
N SER A 65 -2.02 20.95 1.97
CA SER A 65 -1.40 21.92 2.89
C SER A 65 -2.21 22.04 4.16
N ILE A 66 -1.49 22.08 5.29
CA ILE A 66 -2.02 22.33 6.62
C ILE A 66 -1.21 23.46 7.21
N SER A 67 -1.84 24.61 7.47
CA SER A 67 -1.13 25.84 7.86
C SER A 67 -1.82 26.55 9.02
N GLY A 68 -1.09 26.75 10.12
CA GLY A 68 -1.51 27.55 11.26
C GLY A 68 -0.91 27.07 12.59
N PRO A 69 -1.05 27.86 13.65
CA PRO A 69 -0.33 27.65 14.92
C PRO A 69 -0.61 26.32 15.62
N ASP A 70 -1.77 25.70 15.38
CA ASP A 70 -2.11 24.39 15.97
C ASP A 70 -1.78 23.19 15.05
N ALA A 71 -1.23 23.42 13.85
CA ALA A 71 -1.02 22.38 12.85
C ALA A 71 -0.08 21.26 13.33
N ALA A 72 1.10 21.63 13.86
CA ALA A 72 2.07 20.65 14.37
C ALA A 72 1.50 19.83 15.53
N LYS A 73 0.80 20.49 16.47
CA LYS A 73 0.16 19.83 17.61
C LYS A 73 -0.93 18.85 17.14
N TYR A 74 -1.75 19.27 16.18
CA TYR A 74 -2.78 18.42 15.59
C TYR A 74 -2.14 17.19 14.93
N LEU A 75 -1.19 17.40 14.00
CA LEU A 75 -0.51 16.31 13.29
C LEU A 75 0.14 15.34 14.27
N GLN A 76 0.85 15.83 15.28
CA GLN A 76 1.50 15.00 16.29
C GLN A 76 0.54 14.02 16.98
N GLY A 77 -0.72 14.39 17.15
CA GLY A 77 -1.74 13.52 17.76
C GLY A 77 -2.47 12.57 16.80
N VAL A 78 -2.29 12.68 15.48
CA VAL A 78 -3.06 11.89 14.50
C VAL A 78 -2.22 11.05 13.54
N ILE A 79 -0.91 11.32 13.44
CA ILE A 79 0.01 10.49 12.65
C ILE A 79 0.86 9.56 13.51
N THR A 80 1.31 8.45 12.93
CA THR A 80 2.14 7.43 13.60
C THR A 80 3.59 7.84 13.83
N ALA A 81 4.15 8.71 12.97
CA ALA A 81 5.52 9.19 13.10
C ALA A 81 5.61 10.45 13.97
N ASN A 82 6.81 10.76 14.46
CA ASN A 82 7.04 11.91 15.34
C ASN A 82 7.54 13.12 14.56
N LEU A 83 6.89 14.27 14.73
CA LEU A 83 7.31 15.54 14.11
C LEU A 83 8.58 16.11 14.73
N TYR A 84 8.89 15.71 15.97
CA TYR A 84 10.04 16.19 16.71
C TYR A 84 11.19 15.17 16.65
N THR A 85 12.41 15.67 16.65
CA THR A 85 13.65 14.87 16.64
C THR A 85 13.82 14.03 17.91
N SER A 86 13.25 14.47 19.03
CA SER A 86 13.23 13.74 20.28
C SER A 86 11.94 14.02 21.07
N PRO A 87 11.41 13.07 21.86
CA PRO A 87 10.31 13.34 22.79
C PRO A 87 10.64 14.43 23.84
N SER A 88 11.92 14.57 24.21
CA SER A 88 12.40 15.53 25.22
C SER A 88 12.77 16.89 24.63
N HIS A 89 13.14 16.95 23.35
CA HIS A 89 13.51 18.18 22.65
C HIS A 89 12.51 18.46 21.53
N GLN A 90 11.71 19.52 21.68
CA GLN A 90 10.73 19.99 20.69
C GLN A 90 11.40 20.63 19.45
N GLN A 91 12.57 20.15 19.06
CA GLN A 91 13.17 20.53 17.79
C GLN A 91 12.49 19.73 16.68
N LEU A 92 11.84 20.43 15.77
CA LEU A 92 11.20 19.84 14.59
C LEU A 92 12.22 19.11 13.74
N ARG A 93 11.78 18.03 13.10
CA ARG A 93 12.58 17.33 12.10
C ARG A 93 13.00 18.29 10.98
N SER A 94 14.26 18.15 10.59
CA SER A 94 14.86 18.84 9.45
C SER A 94 15.04 17.92 8.25
N ASP A 95 14.49 16.70 8.30
CA ASP A 95 14.54 15.79 7.16
C ASP A 95 13.71 16.35 6.00
N ALA A 96 14.10 16.00 4.77
CA ALA A 96 13.46 16.45 3.54
C ALA A 96 12.06 15.83 3.32
N GLY A 97 11.43 15.36 4.39
CA GLY A 97 10.20 14.57 4.41
C GLY A 97 10.35 13.27 5.19
N PHE A 98 9.29 12.85 5.88
CA PHE A 98 9.25 11.56 6.59
C PHE A 98 7.95 10.81 6.32
N TYR A 99 8.03 9.48 6.37
CA TYR A 99 6.89 8.60 6.17
C TYR A 99 6.04 8.49 7.44
N ALA A 100 4.74 8.42 7.31
CA ALA A 100 3.81 8.22 8.40
C ALA A 100 2.49 7.61 7.91
N ALA A 101 1.60 7.25 8.83
CA ALA A 101 0.26 6.82 8.52
C ALA A 101 -0.77 7.54 9.40
N PHE A 102 -1.95 7.76 8.84
CA PHE A 102 -3.18 8.03 9.59
C PHE A 102 -3.85 6.71 9.90
N LEU A 103 -4.32 6.54 11.14
CA LEU A 103 -4.99 5.31 11.57
C LEU A 103 -6.44 5.55 11.98
N THR A 104 -7.25 4.50 11.92
CA THR A 104 -8.51 4.43 12.64
C THR A 104 -8.26 4.37 14.14
N ALA A 105 -9.29 4.65 14.96
CA ALA A 105 -9.20 4.46 16.41
C ALA A 105 -8.86 3.00 16.80
N GLN A 106 -9.19 2.04 15.94
CA GLN A 106 -8.86 0.62 16.10
C GLN A 106 -7.44 0.27 15.64
N GLY A 107 -6.65 1.23 15.15
CA GLY A 107 -5.27 1.01 14.70
C GLY A 107 -5.14 0.39 13.31
N ARG A 108 -6.13 0.59 12.43
CA ARG A 108 -6.06 0.20 11.01
C ARG A 108 -5.60 1.37 10.15
N VAL A 109 -4.86 1.11 9.08
CA VAL A 109 -4.37 2.18 8.20
C VAL A 109 -5.53 2.81 7.44
N LEU A 110 -5.64 4.14 7.55
CA LEU A 110 -6.51 4.97 6.73
C LEU A 110 -5.79 5.41 5.48
N HIS A 111 -4.62 6.02 5.64
CA HIS A 111 -3.80 6.59 4.58
C HIS A 111 -2.33 6.52 4.96
N ASP A 112 -1.48 6.05 4.05
CA ASP A 112 -0.05 6.31 4.08
C ASP A 112 0.25 7.72 3.56
N VAL A 113 1.18 8.42 4.21
CA VAL A 113 1.55 9.78 3.84
C VAL A 113 3.05 10.00 3.96
N PHE A 114 3.57 10.87 3.12
CA PHE A 114 4.82 11.57 3.42
C PHE A 114 4.49 12.97 3.94
N VAL A 115 5.18 13.37 5.00
CA VAL A 115 4.97 14.66 5.68
C VAL A 115 6.20 15.52 5.48
N TYR A 116 6.00 16.74 5.00
CA TYR A 116 7.05 17.71 4.73
C TYR A 116 6.74 19.03 5.41
N ARG A 117 7.79 19.79 5.73
CA ARG A 117 7.61 21.20 6.02
C ARG A 117 7.20 21.92 4.74
N ASP A 118 6.26 22.84 4.85
CA ASP A 118 5.87 23.67 3.71
C ASP A 118 6.94 24.74 3.47
N THR A 119 7.70 24.59 2.39
CA THR A 119 8.77 25.52 1.99
C THR A 119 8.37 26.38 0.80
N ARG A 120 7.07 26.42 0.45
CA ARG A 120 6.59 27.21 -0.68
C ARG A 120 6.80 28.71 -0.43
N PRO A 121 7.24 29.49 -1.45
CA PRO A 121 7.33 30.94 -1.32
C PRO A 121 6.00 31.56 -0.88
N GLY A 122 6.04 32.52 0.03
CA GLY A 122 4.83 33.19 0.55
C GLY A 122 4.01 32.37 1.55
N THR A 123 4.42 31.13 1.88
CA THR A 123 3.80 30.30 2.93
C THR A 123 4.59 30.27 4.23
N ALA A 124 5.68 31.05 4.30
CA ALA A 124 6.49 31.21 5.49
C ALA A 124 5.61 31.73 6.64
N SER A 125 5.22 30.84 7.55
CA SER A 125 4.51 31.24 8.76
C SER A 125 5.41 32.09 9.65
N SER A 126 4.77 32.87 10.51
CA SER A 126 5.43 33.65 11.56
C SER A 126 6.24 32.78 12.52
N SER A 127 5.94 31.47 12.64
CA SER A 127 6.72 30.52 13.45
C SER A 127 7.19 29.29 12.66
N PRO A 128 8.42 28.78 12.91
CA PRO A 128 8.88 27.51 12.36
C PRO A 128 7.95 26.36 12.78
N GLY A 129 7.33 25.68 11.80
CA GLY A 129 6.50 24.49 12.05
C GLY A 129 4.99 24.69 12.02
N ASP A 130 4.50 25.85 11.61
CA ASP A 130 3.06 26.05 11.45
C ASP A 130 2.52 25.55 10.10
N SER A 131 3.39 25.40 9.10
CA SER A 131 3.00 25.04 7.73
C SER A 131 3.61 23.68 7.33
N TRP A 132 2.74 22.75 6.93
CA TRP A 132 3.09 21.38 6.55
C TRP A 132 2.41 20.99 5.22
N LEU A 133 3.06 20.08 4.51
CA LEU A 133 2.52 19.42 3.32
C LEU A 133 2.39 17.92 3.60
N LEU A 134 1.23 17.36 3.28
CA LEU A 134 0.98 15.92 3.25
C LEU A 134 0.92 15.47 1.80
N ASP A 135 1.71 14.48 1.47
CA ASP A 135 1.70 13.77 0.19
C ASP A 135 0.99 12.44 0.36
N VAL A 136 -0.15 12.31 -0.28
CA VAL A 136 -1.08 11.19 -0.14
C VAL A 136 -1.50 10.69 -1.53
N ASP A 137 -2.00 9.45 -1.60
CA ASP A 137 -2.71 8.93 -2.76
C ASP A 137 -3.77 9.93 -3.24
N ALA A 138 -3.69 10.33 -4.51
CA ALA A 138 -4.55 11.34 -5.12
C ALA A 138 -6.03 10.97 -5.05
N THR A 139 -6.36 9.67 -5.14
CA THR A 139 -7.74 9.18 -5.08
C THR A 139 -8.36 9.34 -3.69
N GLU A 140 -7.53 9.48 -2.66
CA GLU A 140 -7.96 9.62 -1.27
C GLU A 140 -7.74 11.00 -0.68
N ALA A 141 -7.10 11.91 -1.41
CA ALA A 141 -6.72 13.22 -0.91
C ALA A 141 -7.93 14.03 -0.39
N GLU A 142 -9.04 14.01 -1.11
CA GLU A 142 -10.29 14.64 -0.65
C GLU A 142 -10.84 14.00 0.62
N ARG A 143 -10.76 12.67 0.72
CA ARG A 143 -11.26 11.92 1.87
C ARG A 143 -10.44 12.25 3.11
N LEU A 144 -9.10 12.28 2.98
CA LEU A 144 -8.19 12.69 4.05
C LEU A 144 -8.41 14.16 4.42
N GLN A 145 -8.60 15.07 3.45
CA GLN A 145 -8.91 16.47 3.73
C GLN A 145 -10.20 16.60 4.56
N LYS A 146 -11.27 15.90 4.17
CA LYS A 146 -12.55 15.87 4.91
C LYS A 146 -12.39 15.27 6.31
N HIS A 147 -11.57 14.22 6.45
CA HIS A 147 -11.21 13.64 7.74
C HIS A 147 -10.52 14.67 8.63
N ILE A 148 -9.48 15.35 8.14
CA ILE A 148 -8.76 16.39 8.88
C ILE A 148 -9.71 17.52 9.29
N LYS A 149 -10.56 18.02 8.38
CA LYS A 149 -11.55 19.07 8.70
C LYS A 149 -12.52 18.65 9.80
N ARG A 150 -12.96 17.39 9.80
CA ARG A 150 -13.86 16.84 10.83
C ARG A 150 -13.20 16.81 12.20
N TYR A 151 -11.93 16.43 12.27
CA TYR A 151 -11.20 16.27 13.53
C TYR A 151 -10.35 17.50 13.94
N LYS A 152 -10.31 18.54 13.09
CA LYS A 152 -9.68 19.85 13.40
C LYS A 152 -10.29 20.48 14.66
N LEU A 153 -11.60 20.32 14.88
CA LEU A 153 -12.31 20.93 16.00
C LEU A 153 -11.97 22.43 16.13
N ARG A 154 -11.60 22.90 17.33
CA ARG A 154 -11.22 24.30 17.61
C ARG A 154 -9.77 24.63 17.26
N ALA A 155 -9.00 23.68 16.72
CA ALA A 155 -7.61 23.90 16.36
C ALA A 155 -7.50 24.97 15.27
N LYS A 156 -6.60 25.92 15.49
CA LYS A 156 -6.33 27.07 14.64
C LYS A 156 -5.33 26.70 13.55
N PHE A 157 -5.83 26.10 12.47
CA PHE A 157 -5.07 25.90 11.22
C PHE A 157 -6.02 25.73 10.04
N ASP A 158 -5.62 26.12 8.85
CA ASP A 158 -6.35 25.87 7.62
C ASP A 158 -5.84 24.61 6.92
N VAL A 159 -6.73 23.94 6.18
CA VAL A 159 -6.40 22.73 5.42
C VAL A 159 -7.01 22.80 4.02
N ARG A 160 -6.17 22.66 3.00
CA ARG A 160 -6.58 22.73 1.59
C ARG A 160 -5.78 21.76 0.71
N LEU A 161 -6.40 21.35 -0.38
CA LEU A 161 -5.68 20.65 -1.45
C LEU A 161 -4.86 21.66 -2.24
N LEU A 162 -3.72 21.23 -2.76
CA LEU A 162 -2.90 22.00 -3.67
C LEU A 162 -3.19 21.57 -5.10
N ASP A 163 -3.37 22.52 -6.00
CA ASP A 163 -3.47 22.22 -7.42
C ASP A 163 -2.09 21.82 -8.00
N GLN A 164 -2.09 21.15 -9.15
CA GLN A 164 -0.85 20.58 -9.74
C GLN A 164 0.15 21.66 -10.18
N ASP A 165 -0.32 22.87 -10.44
CA ASP A 165 0.47 24.07 -10.71
C ASP A 165 1.04 24.71 -9.43
N GLU A 166 0.40 24.50 -8.28
CA GLU A 166 0.92 24.96 -6.99
C GLU A 166 1.99 24.04 -6.41
N GLY A 167 1.91 22.73 -6.67
CA GLY A 167 2.85 21.76 -6.15
C GLY A 167 2.74 20.39 -6.83
N ARG A 168 3.90 19.83 -7.20
CA ARG A 168 4.02 18.50 -7.80
C ARG A 168 4.92 17.60 -6.97
N VAL A 169 4.63 16.31 -7.02
CA VAL A 169 5.43 15.27 -6.38
C VAL A 169 6.22 14.54 -7.45
N TRP A 170 7.53 14.43 -7.26
CA TRP A 170 8.42 13.68 -8.12
C TRP A 170 9.13 12.58 -7.34
N ALA A 171 9.46 11.49 -8.02
CA ALA A 171 10.37 10.48 -7.52
C ALA A 171 11.62 10.42 -8.40
N ALA A 172 12.75 10.82 -7.83
CA ALA A 172 14.08 10.47 -8.33
C ALA A 172 14.46 9.09 -7.76
N PHE A 173 13.70 8.06 -8.12
CA PHE A 173 13.82 6.65 -7.73
C PHE A 173 14.07 6.32 -6.24
N ALA A 174 15.20 6.72 -5.66
CA ALA A 174 15.50 6.59 -4.23
C ALA A 174 15.02 7.80 -3.40
N HIS A 175 14.69 8.93 -4.03
CA HIS A 175 14.35 10.18 -3.33
C HIS A 175 13.03 10.75 -3.82
N ARG A 176 12.22 11.27 -2.90
CA ARG A 176 11.07 12.13 -3.24
C ARG A 176 11.52 13.58 -3.36
N ILE A 177 11.01 14.28 -4.36
CA ILE A 177 11.29 15.69 -4.59
C ILE A 177 9.98 16.43 -4.80
N LEU A 178 9.80 17.55 -4.10
CA LEU A 178 8.67 18.44 -4.28
C LEU A 178 9.08 19.66 -5.09
N THR A 179 8.27 20.03 -6.08
CA THR A 179 8.48 21.26 -6.87
C THR A 179 7.29 22.19 -6.74
N PHE A 180 7.57 23.48 -6.55
CA PHE A 180 6.57 24.52 -6.33
C PHE A 180 6.83 25.68 -7.31
N SER A 181 6.14 25.70 -8.44
CA SER A 181 6.19 26.82 -9.37
C SER A 181 5.06 26.71 -10.41
N PRO A 182 4.31 27.80 -10.66
CA PRO A 182 3.23 27.81 -11.65
C PRO A 182 3.72 27.60 -13.09
N SER A 183 5.04 27.72 -13.34
CA SER A 183 5.64 27.64 -14.69
C SER A 183 6.46 26.36 -14.95
N SER A 184 6.50 25.40 -14.03
CA SER A 184 7.45 24.29 -14.12
C SER A 184 6.78 22.93 -14.22
N ALA A 185 6.38 22.55 -15.44
CA ALA A 185 6.41 21.14 -15.84
C ALA A 185 7.86 20.60 -15.89
N ALA A 186 8.84 21.49 -15.69
CA ALA A 186 10.25 21.17 -15.61
C ALA A 186 10.59 20.53 -14.24
N PRO A 187 11.57 19.61 -14.24
CA PRO A 187 12.01 18.91 -13.05
C PRO A 187 12.72 19.87 -12.06
N PRO A 188 12.87 19.49 -10.78
CA PRO A 188 13.44 20.35 -9.74
C PRO A 188 14.82 20.91 -10.16
N PRO A 189 15.05 22.24 -10.07
CA PRO A 189 16.37 22.78 -10.34
C PRO A 189 17.34 22.25 -9.28
N THR A 190 18.31 21.43 -9.68
CA THR A 190 19.36 20.91 -8.79
C THR A 190 20.72 21.23 -9.37
N SER A 191 21.73 21.36 -8.52
CA SER A 191 23.14 21.61 -8.90
C SER A 191 23.82 20.40 -9.55
N SER A 192 23.15 19.24 -9.58
CA SER A 192 23.61 18.00 -10.19
C SER A 192 22.74 17.66 -11.40
N PRO A 193 23.27 16.99 -12.45
CA PRO A 193 22.43 16.51 -13.54
C PRO A 193 21.33 15.60 -12.99
N LEU A 194 20.08 15.94 -13.30
CA LEU A 194 18.92 15.14 -12.93
C LEU A 194 18.89 13.85 -13.76
N PRO A 195 18.37 12.74 -13.20
CA PRO A 195 18.09 11.53 -13.97
C PRO A 195 17.14 11.83 -15.15
N PRO A 196 17.15 10.96 -16.20
CA PRO A 196 16.20 11.10 -17.30
C PRO A 196 14.76 11.02 -16.79
N GLN A 197 13.87 11.80 -17.39
CA GLN A 197 12.45 11.69 -17.06
C GLN A 197 11.89 10.36 -17.54
N VAL A 198 11.07 9.73 -16.70
CA VAL A 198 10.45 8.43 -16.98
C VAL A 198 8.98 8.48 -16.56
N SER A 199 8.17 7.56 -17.08
CA SER A 199 6.79 7.42 -16.63
C SER A 199 6.70 6.95 -15.18
N GLU A 200 5.60 7.30 -14.51
CA GLU A 200 5.25 6.84 -13.17
C GLU A 200 5.21 5.30 -13.05
N GLU A 201 4.93 4.60 -14.14
CA GLU A 201 4.95 3.14 -14.22
C GLU A 201 6.30 2.54 -13.84
N TYR A 202 7.41 3.19 -14.23
CA TYR A 202 8.75 2.74 -13.85
C TYR A 202 9.03 2.94 -12.36
N TYR A 203 8.49 4.00 -11.76
CA TYR A 203 8.54 4.20 -10.31
C TYR A 203 7.79 3.07 -9.58
N ARG A 204 6.55 2.78 -10.01
CA ARG A 204 5.74 1.69 -9.45
C ARG A 204 6.44 0.34 -9.58
N LEU A 205 6.95 0.02 -10.76
CA LEU A 205 7.69 -1.22 -11.00
C LEU A 205 8.91 -1.35 -10.07
N ARG A 206 9.67 -0.28 -9.91
CA ARG A 206 10.82 -0.25 -8.98
C ARG A 206 10.40 -0.49 -7.54
N ARG A 207 9.31 0.13 -7.08
CA ARG A 207 8.75 -0.16 -5.75
C ARG A 207 8.40 -1.63 -5.57
N TYR A 208 7.79 -2.26 -6.58
CA TYR A 208 7.44 -3.68 -6.51
C TYR A 208 8.66 -4.58 -6.48
N LEU A 209 9.72 -4.28 -7.24
CA LEU A 209 10.97 -5.03 -7.16
C LEU A 209 11.61 -4.95 -5.77
N HIS A 210 11.43 -3.83 -5.07
CA HIS A 210 11.93 -3.64 -3.71
C HIS A 210 10.93 -4.04 -2.62
N GLY A 211 9.70 -4.44 -2.95
CA GLY A 211 8.68 -4.81 -1.96
C GLY A 211 8.10 -3.64 -1.16
N VAL A 212 8.07 -2.43 -1.74
CA VAL A 212 7.63 -1.21 -1.05
C VAL A 212 6.16 -0.90 -1.39
N PRO A 213 5.21 -1.08 -0.45
CA PRO A 213 3.82 -0.72 -0.66
C PRO A 213 3.59 0.79 -0.53
N GLU A 214 2.70 1.34 -1.36
CA GLU A 214 2.31 2.75 -1.35
C GLU A 214 0.90 2.94 -1.93
N GLY A 215 0.06 3.73 -1.27
CA GLY A 215 -1.31 4.02 -1.71
C GLY A 215 -2.31 2.88 -1.52
N GLN A 216 -3.59 3.15 -1.84
CA GLN A 216 -4.69 2.28 -1.40
C GLN A 216 -4.86 0.99 -2.22
N ALA A 217 -4.25 0.90 -3.39
CA ALA A 217 -4.21 -0.34 -4.16
C ALA A 217 -3.41 -1.43 -3.41
N GLU A 218 -2.49 -1.02 -2.54
CA GLU A 218 -1.51 -1.89 -1.89
C GLU A 218 -1.71 -1.91 -0.37
N ILE A 219 -2.12 -0.78 0.21
CA ILE A 219 -2.41 -0.62 1.63
C ILE A 219 -3.91 -0.43 1.82
N LEU A 220 -4.62 -1.54 2.00
CA LEU A 220 -6.09 -1.51 2.03
C LEU A 220 -6.64 -0.69 3.20
N ARG A 221 -7.39 0.37 2.88
CA ARG A 221 -8.03 1.24 3.85
C ARG A 221 -8.91 0.47 4.84
N ASP A 222 -8.87 0.88 6.12
CA ASP A 222 -9.65 0.31 7.23
C ASP A 222 -9.38 -1.18 7.53
N ALA A 223 -8.57 -1.86 6.72
CA ALA A 223 -8.27 -3.29 6.84
C ALA A 223 -6.79 -3.55 7.14
N ALA A 224 -5.88 -2.79 6.51
CA ALA A 224 -4.44 -2.96 6.68
C ALA A 224 -3.97 -2.59 8.09
N LEU A 225 -2.90 -3.27 8.52
CA LEU A 225 -2.21 -3.05 9.78
C LEU A 225 -0.86 -2.40 9.51
N PRO A 226 -0.39 -1.43 10.33
CA PRO A 226 0.91 -0.80 10.13
C PRO A 226 2.06 -1.81 9.98
N HIS A 227 2.11 -2.80 10.88
CA HIS A 227 3.10 -3.88 10.83
C HIS A 227 2.94 -4.80 9.63
N GLU A 228 1.71 -5.10 9.21
CA GLU A 228 1.49 -5.95 8.03
C GLU A 228 1.87 -5.22 6.74
N SER A 229 1.79 -3.89 6.71
CA SER A 229 2.17 -3.04 5.58
C SER A 229 3.61 -2.53 5.66
N ASN A 230 4.44 -3.06 6.56
CA ASN A 230 5.84 -2.67 6.77
C ASN A 230 6.05 -1.19 7.14
N VAL A 231 5.02 -0.49 7.63
CA VAL A 231 5.14 0.91 8.06
C VAL A 231 6.11 1.02 9.24
N ASP A 232 6.15 0.01 10.10
CA ASP A 232 7.10 -0.12 11.20
C ASP A 232 8.55 -0.24 10.70
N LEU A 233 8.79 -1.07 9.68
CA LEU A 233 10.13 -1.31 9.12
C LEU A 233 10.63 -0.18 8.24
N MET A 234 9.72 0.60 7.65
CA MET A 234 10.04 1.79 6.83
C MET A 234 10.19 3.06 7.69
N GLY A 235 10.25 2.94 9.02
CA GLY A 235 10.42 4.08 9.92
C GLY A 235 9.20 5.01 10.02
N GLY A 236 8.03 4.54 9.61
CA GLY A 236 6.78 5.30 9.61
C GLY A 236 6.05 5.31 10.95
N VAL A 237 6.57 4.64 11.98
CA VAL A 237 6.02 4.62 13.34
C VAL A 237 7.12 4.99 14.32
N ASP A 238 6.85 5.96 15.20
CA ASP A 238 7.69 6.19 16.38
C ASP A 238 7.02 5.54 17.59
N PHE A 239 7.66 4.53 18.18
CA PHE A 239 7.14 3.84 19.36
C PHE A 239 7.40 4.60 20.67
N ARG A 240 8.19 5.68 20.63
CA ARG A 240 8.58 6.48 21.79
C ARG A 240 7.89 7.85 21.84
N LYS A 241 7.07 8.20 20.84
CA LYS A 241 6.31 9.46 20.85
C LYS A 241 5.10 9.39 21.78
N GLY A 242 4.57 10.56 22.09
CA GLY A 242 3.31 10.70 22.83
C GLY A 242 2.09 10.14 22.09
N CYS A 243 0.92 10.22 22.73
CA CYS A 243 -0.29 9.57 22.25
C CYS A 243 -0.70 10.02 20.84
N TYR A 244 -1.12 9.06 20.01
CA TYR A 244 -1.73 9.31 18.71
C TYR A 244 -2.92 8.36 18.45
N VAL A 245 -3.80 8.73 17.52
CA VAL A 245 -4.99 7.93 17.17
C VAL A 245 -4.59 6.52 16.70
N GLY A 246 -5.19 5.48 17.29
CA GLY A 246 -4.93 4.09 16.90
C GLY A 246 -3.63 3.48 17.43
N GLN A 247 -2.94 4.17 18.34
CA GLN A 247 -1.67 3.74 18.90
C GLN A 247 -1.76 2.39 19.67
N GLU A 248 -2.83 2.16 20.43
CA GLU A 248 -2.97 0.99 21.33
C GLU A 248 -2.70 -0.34 20.61
N LEU A 249 -3.34 -0.57 19.47
CA LEU A 249 -3.13 -1.80 18.71
C LEU A 249 -1.72 -1.87 18.13
N THR A 250 -1.19 -0.74 17.68
CA THR A 250 0.15 -0.65 17.08
C THR A 250 1.23 -1.01 18.10
N ILE A 251 1.19 -0.39 19.29
CA ILE A 251 2.12 -0.66 20.39
C ILE A 251 1.97 -2.10 20.90
N ARG A 252 0.74 -2.59 21.07
CA ARG A 252 0.52 -3.97 21.50
C ARG A 252 1.10 -4.98 20.51
N THR A 253 0.95 -4.71 19.22
CA THR A 253 1.53 -5.56 18.16
C THR A 253 3.06 -5.51 18.20
N GLU A 254 3.65 -4.34 18.44
CA GLU A 254 5.11 -4.19 18.56
C GLU A 254 5.71 -5.00 19.73
N HIS A 255 5.14 -4.87 20.93
CA HIS A 255 5.77 -5.45 22.14
C HIS A 255 5.31 -6.86 22.49
N ARG A 256 4.13 -7.28 22.05
CA ARG A 256 3.53 -8.56 22.44
C ARG A 256 3.09 -9.40 21.26
N GLY A 257 3.12 -8.86 20.05
CA GLY A 257 2.58 -9.50 18.86
C GLY A 257 3.66 -10.13 18.00
N VAL A 258 3.45 -11.38 17.61
CA VAL A 258 4.19 -11.96 16.48
C VAL A 258 3.53 -11.49 15.18
N VAL A 259 4.24 -10.71 14.38
CA VAL A 259 3.76 -10.23 13.08
C VAL A 259 3.90 -11.35 12.05
N ARG A 260 2.82 -12.12 11.86
CA ARG A 260 2.79 -13.30 10.97
C ARG A 260 2.58 -12.97 9.50
N LYS A 261 2.04 -11.80 9.20
CA LYS A 261 1.72 -11.38 7.84
C LYS A 261 2.47 -10.11 7.49
N ARG A 262 3.06 -10.06 6.30
CA ARG A 262 3.66 -8.83 5.75
C ARG A 262 3.41 -8.73 4.26
N ILE A 263 3.34 -7.51 3.75
CA ILE A 263 3.35 -7.26 2.31
C ILE A 263 4.74 -7.62 1.79
N LEU A 264 4.78 -8.50 0.79
CA LEU A 264 6.00 -8.95 0.12
C LEU A 264 5.86 -8.82 -1.40
N PRO A 265 6.98 -8.61 -2.10
CA PRO A 265 7.03 -8.72 -3.55
C PRO A 265 6.81 -10.17 -3.97
N CYS A 266 5.99 -10.36 -4.98
CA CYS A 266 5.63 -11.66 -5.52
C CYS A 266 5.79 -11.68 -7.03
N LEU A 267 6.39 -12.76 -7.53
CA LEU A 267 6.49 -13.03 -8.96
C LEU A 267 5.45 -14.06 -9.37
N LEU A 268 4.72 -13.75 -10.42
CA LEU A 268 3.85 -14.69 -11.11
C LEU A 268 4.68 -15.40 -12.20
N TYR A 269 4.47 -16.70 -12.37
CA TYR A 269 5.17 -17.49 -13.38
C TYR A 269 4.25 -18.57 -13.98
N PRO A 270 4.48 -19.01 -15.23
CA PRO A 270 3.63 -20.01 -15.85
C PRO A 270 3.71 -21.35 -15.11
N ALA A 271 2.70 -22.20 -15.27
CA ALA A 271 2.73 -23.55 -14.70
C ALA A 271 3.60 -24.51 -15.52
N GLU A 272 3.68 -24.27 -16.82
CA GLU A 272 4.36 -25.06 -17.85
C GLU A 272 5.34 -24.17 -18.61
N GLU A 273 6.43 -24.75 -19.12
CA GLU A 273 7.41 -24.01 -19.92
C GLU A 273 6.83 -23.54 -21.25
N GLU A 274 7.34 -22.40 -21.75
CA GLU A 274 7.05 -21.92 -23.09
C GLU A 274 7.54 -22.96 -24.12
N GLY A 275 6.60 -23.60 -24.83
CA GLY A 275 6.88 -24.69 -25.77
C GLY A 275 6.33 -26.06 -25.36
N GLY A 276 5.67 -26.18 -24.20
CA GLY A 276 4.87 -27.37 -23.83
C GLY A 276 5.69 -28.60 -23.42
N GLY A 277 6.98 -28.45 -23.13
CA GLY A 277 7.92 -29.55 -22.84
C GLY A 277 8.01 -30.00 -21.38
N GLY A 278 7.45 -29.27 -20.42
CA GLY A 278 7.59 -29.59 -18.99
C GLY A 278 6.99 -28.55 -18.04
N ALA A 279 7.06 -28.82 -16.73
CA ALA A 279 6.66 -27.86 -15.70
C ALA A 279 7.67 -26.71 -15.63
N ALA A 280 7.19 -25.46 -15.61
CA ALA A 280 8.07 -24.31 -15.52
C ALA A 280 8.87 -24.32 -14.21
N ALA A 281 10.17 -24.03 -14.32
CA ALA A 281 11.03 -23.88 -13.16
C ALA A 281 10.55 -22.74 -12.25
N GLU A 282 10.60 -22.99 -10.94
CA GLU A 282 10.28 -21.98 -9.95
C GLU A 282 11.34 -20.85 -9.99
N PRO A 283 10.95 -19.56 -10.06
CA PRO A 283 11.89 -18.44 -10.12
C PRO A 283 12.82 -18.38 -8.90
N ASP A 284 14.12 -18.15 -9.09
CA ASP A 284 15.11 -18.00 -8.00
C ASP A 284 15.30 -16.54 -7.56
N ARG A 285 14.91 -15.58 -8.40
CA ARG A 285 15.07 -14.14 -8.23
C ARG A 285 13.84 -13.36 -8.71
N LEU A 286 13.74 -12.11 -8.28
CA LEU A 286 12.73 -11.17 -8.78
C LEU A 286 13.16 -10.63 -10.15
N GLU A 287 12.66 -11.24 -11.21
CA GLU A 287 12.89 -10.78 -12.59
C GLU A 287 11.57 -10.38 -13.24
N TYR A 288 11.46 -9.10 -13.55
CA TYR A 288 10.26 -8.55 -14.17
C TYR A 288 10.16 -8.94 -15.64
N LYS A 289 8.94 -9.30 -16.05
CA LYS A 289 8.53 -9.51 -17.43
C LYS A 289 7.24 -8.73 -17.68
N PRO A 290 7.09 -8.07 -18.84
CA PRO A 290 5.85 -7.37 -19.20
C PRO A 290 4.62 -8.28 -19.26
N GLU A 291 4.82 -9.57 -19.52
CA GLU A 291 3.78 -10.59 -19.49
C GLU A 291 4.36 -11.95 -19.10
N LEU A 292 3.50 -12.88 -18.69
CA LEU A 292 3.86 -14.26 -18.36
C LEU A 292 3.85 -15.20 -19.57
N GLY A 293 3.61 -14.67 -20.78
CA GLY A 293 3.24 -15.44 -21.96
C GLY A 293 1.71 -15.60 -22.09
N ASN A 294 1.24 -15.77 -23.33
CA ASN A 294 -0.20 -15.87 -23.68
C ASN A 294 -1.06 -14.65 -23.27
N GLY A 295 -0.44 -13.48 -23.07
CA GLY A 295 -1.11 -12.24 -22.68
C GLY A 295 -1.58 -12.18 -21.23
N VAL A 296 -1.14 -13.10 -20.36
CA VAL A 296 -1.47 -13.07 -18.93
C VAL A 296 -0.58 -12.06 -18.21
N THR A 297 -1.22 -11.16 -17.47
CA THR A 297 -0.56 -10.11 -16.69
C THR A 297 -1.11 -10.06 -15.26
N ALA A 298 -0.34 -9.48 -14.34
CA ALA A 298 -0.60 -9.39 -12.93
C ALA A 298 -1.83 -8.52 -12.62
N GLU A 299 -2.10 -7.56 -13.50
CA GLU A 299 -3.29 -6.69 -13.53
C GLU A 299 -4.59 -7.48 -13.71
N MET A 300 -4.53 -8.68 -14.30
CA MET A 300 -5.69 -9.55 -14.49
C MET A 300 -6.06 -10.32 -13.21
N VAL A 301 -5.15 -10.41 -12.23
CA VAL A 301 -5.41 -11.06 -10.95
C VAL A 301 -6.22 -10.10 -10.07
N PRO A 302 -7.44 -10.48 -9.63
CA PRO A 302 -8.26 -9.60 -8.82
C PRO A 302 -7.57 -9.23 -7.50
N ALA A 303 -7.72 -7.96 -7.10
CA ALA A 303 -7.31 -7.53 -5.77
C ALA A 303 -7.97 -8.41 -4.69
N GLU A 304 -7.21 -8.70 -3.64
CA GLU A 304 -7.55 -9.60 -2.54
C GLU A 304 -7.77 -11.08 -2.92
N ALA A 305 -7.43 -11.51 -4.14
CA ALA A 305 -7.49 -12.91 -4.52
C ALA A 305 -6.66 -13.78 -3.55
N SER A 306 -7.28 -14.84 -3.04
CA SER A 306 -6.65 -15.72 -2.05
C SER A 306 -5.55 -16.54 -2.71
N ILE A 307 -4.37 -16.54 -2.08
CA ILE A 307 -3.24 -17.37 -2.46
C ILE A 307 -3.35 -18.72 -1.73
N GLY A 308 -3.32 -19.81 -2.49
CA GLY A 308 -3.35 -21.18 -1.97
C GLY A 308 -2.03 -21.92 -2.17
N ARG A 309 -1.78 -22.96 -1.38
CA ARG A 309 -0.66 -23.90 -1.59
C ARG A 309 -1.08 -24.97 -2.60
N VAL A 310 -0.25 -25.25 -3.58
CA VAL A 310 -0.54 -26.26 -4.61
C VAL A 310 -0.56 -27.65 -3.95
N GLY A 311 -1.53 -28.49 -4.36
CA GLY A 311 -1.64 -29.87 -3.88
C GLY A 311 -2.06 -30.04 -2.41
N LYS A 312 -2.26 -28.97 -1.64
CA LYS A 312 -2.63 -29.04 -0.22
C LYS A 312 -3.84 -28.18 0.08
N LYS A 313 -4.86 -28.78 0.71
CA LYS A 313 -5.97 -28.03 1.31
C LYS A 313 -5.51 -27.45 2.64
N GLY A 314 -5.85 -26.19 2.92
CA GLY A 314 -5.47 -25.55 4.16
C GLY A 314 -5.85 -24.07 4.20
N ARG A 315 -5.35 -23.39 5.23
CA ARG A 315 -5.49 -21.94 5.38
C ARG A 315 -4.87 -21.22 4.18
N SER A 316 -5.49 -20.11 3.78
CA SER A 316 -4.95 -19.20 2.78
C SER A 316 -3.52 -18.77 3.15
N ALA A 317 -2.61 -18.85 2.19
CA ALA A 317 -1.21 -18.47 2.32
C ALA A 317 -1.02 -16.96 2.28
N GLY A 318 -1.97 -16.23 1.68
CA GLY A 318 -1.92 -14.79 1.56
C GLY A 318 -3.03 -14.24 0.68
N LYS A 319 -2.98 -12.95 0.41
CA LYS A 319 -3.89 -12.25 -0.50
C LYS A 319 -3.08 -11.42 -1.49
N TRP A 320 -3.39 -11.55 -2.77
CA TRP A 320 -2.88 -10.65 -3.80
C TRP A 320 -3.39 -9.22 -3.58
N LEU A 321 -2.57 -8.21 -3.89
CA LEU A 321 -2.96 -6.80 -3.72
C LEU A 321 -3.04 -6.11 -5.08
N ALA A 322 -1.88 -5.91 -5.71
CA ALA A 322 -1.75 -5.24 -7.00
C ALA A 322 -0.46 -5.70 -7.70
N GLY A 323 -0.38 -5.54 -9.01
CA GLY A 323 0.82 -5.84 -9.78
C GLY A 323 0.83 -5.21 -11.17
N VAL A 324 1.96 -5.36 -11.84
CA VAL A 324 2.21 -4.95 -13.22
C VAL A 324 3.01 -6.05 -13.91
N GLY A 325 2.63 -6.42 -15.13
CA GLY A 325 3.31 -7.47 -15.91
C GLY A 325 3.30 -8.83 -15.20
N ASN A 326 4.43 -9.36 -14.73
CA ASN A 326 4.48 -10.58 -13.92
C ASN A 326 4.78 -10.34 -12.44
N LEU A 327 4.85 -9.09 -11.99
CA LEU A 327 5.33 -8.72 -10.67
C LEU A 327 4.23 -8.00 -9.89
N GLY A 328 4.18 -8.17 -8.57
CA GLY A 328 3.32 -7.35 -7.74
C GLY A 328 3.58 -7.53 -6.26
N LEU A 329 2.64 -7.06 -5.45
CA LEU A 329 2.67 -7.16 -4.00
C LEU A 329 1.53 -8.05 -3.52
N ALA A 330 1.80 -8.82 -2.48
CA ALA A 330 0.80 -9.61 -1.78
C ALA A 330 0.99 -9.54 -0.27
N LEU A 331 -0.11 -9.59 0.47
CA LEU A 331 -0.08 -9.80 1.91
C LEU A 331 0.16 -11.29 2.18
N CYS A 332 1.39 -11.65 2.49
CA CYS A 332 1.86 -13.02 2.66
C CYS A 332 1.91 -13.41 4.13
N ARG A 333 1.52 -14.65 4.45
CA ARG A 333 1.85 -15.28 5.73
C ARG A 333 3.29 -15.76 5.67
N LEU A 334 4.13 -15.18 6.50
CA LEU A 334 5.57 -15.41 6.50
C LEU A 334 5.88 -16.89 6.74
N GLU A 335 5.24 -17.51 7.73
CA GLU A 335 5.49 -18.90 8.10
C GLU A 335 4.98 -19.93 7.09
N ILE A 336 4.19 -19.51 6.10
CA ILE A 336 3.63 -20.38 5.06
C ILE A 336 4.36 -20.19 3.74
N MET A 337 4.56 -18.95 3.31
CA MET A 337 5.09 -18.65 1.98
C MET A 337 6.61 -18.50 1.96
N THR A 338 7.25 -18.45 3.13
CA THR A 338 8.67 -18.12 3.24
C THR A 338 9.34 -18.96 4.33
N GLY A 339 10.67 -19.09 4.25
CA GLY A 339 11.49 -19.67 5.31
C GLY A 339 11.78 -18.72 6.47
N VAL A 340 11.07 -17.59 6.61
CA VAL A 340 11.25 -16.69 7.76
C VAL A 340 10.74 -17.40 9.01
N VAL A 341 11.63 -17.58 9.97
CA VAL A 341 11.29 -18.06 11.32
C VAL A 341 10.78 -16.88 12.12
N LEU A 342 9.66 -17.07 12.81
CA LEU A 342 9.05 -16.03 13.62
C LEU A 342 9.51 -16.13 15.08
N PRO A 343 9.64 -15.01 15.80
CA PRO A 343 10.05 -15.00 17.20
C PRO A 343 9.16 -15.92 18.06
N GLY A 344 9.79 -16.78 18.87
CA GLY A 344 9.11 -17.66 19.82
C GLY A 344 8.48 -18.93 19.21
N GLU A 345 8.65 -19.20 17.91
CA GLU A 345 8.22 -20.47 17.30
C GLU A 345 9.35 -21.51 17.29
N THR A 346 9.27 -22.51 18.17
CA THR A 346 10.22 -23.64 18.26
C THR A 346 9.86 -24.82 17.34
N GLY A 347 8.63 -24.87 16.83
CA GLY A 347 8.21 -25.81 15.80
C GLY A 347 8.36 -25.14 14.43
N GLY A 348 9.29 -25.62 13.60
CA GLY A 348 9.72 -24.99 12.35
C GLY A 348 8.60 -24.51 11.42
N THR A 349 8.98 -23.71 10.42
CA THR A 349 8.05 -23.08 9.48
C THR A 349 7.12 -24.11 8.83
N GLY A 350 5.83 -23.79 8.67
CA GLY A 350 4.91 -24.60 7.86
C GLY A 350 5.26 -24.64 6.37
N TYR A 351 6.22 -23.80 5.97
CA TYR A 351 6.92 -23.76 4.70
C TYR A 351 7.99 -24.86 4.57
N SER A 352 8.08 -25.45 3.39
CA SER A 352 9.14 -26.37 2.99
C SER A 352 9.74 -25.92 1.66
N PRO A 353 11.07 -26.02 1.46
CA PRO A 353 11.69 -25.80 0.15
C PRO A 353 11.04 -26.71 -0.90
N GLY A 354 10.43 -26.13 -1.93
CA GLY A 354 9.62 -26.85 -2.94
C GLY A 354 8.10 -26.65 -2.81
N ASP A 355 7.63 -25.90 -1.81
CA ASP A 355 6.24 -25.48 -1.75
C ASP A 355 5.89 -24.48 -2.84
N GLU A 356 4.95 -24.87 -3.71
CA GLU A 356 4.41 -23.98 -4.73
C GLU A 356 3.09 -23.35 -4.28
N PHE A 357 2.83 -22.13 -4.79
CA PHE A 357 1.62 -21.38 -4.50
C PHE A 357 0.91 -20.94 -5.78
N VAL A 358 -0.40 -20.68 -5.66
CA VAL A 358 -1.27 -20.32 -6.78
C VAL A 358 -2.28 -19.25 -6.41
N VAL A 359 -2.50 -18.30 -7.32
CA VAL A 359 -3.55 -17.26 -7.27
C VAL A 359 -4.29 -17.18 -8.61
N GLY A 360 -4.61 -18.36 -9.15
CA GLY A 360 -5.07 -18.55 -10.53
C GLY A 360 -3.92 -18.82 -11.51
N VAL A 361 -2.75 -18.26 -11.24
CA VAL A 361 -1.45 -18.60 -11.86
C VAL A 361 -0.43 -18.90 -10.75
N LYS A 362 0.69 -19.58 -11.06
CA LYS A 362 1.70 -19.85 -10.05
C LYS A 362 2.31 -18.54 -9.55
N ILE A 363 2.62 -18.49 -8.26
CA ILE A 363 3.12 -17.30 -7.57
C ILE A 363 4.21 -17.69 -6.58
N LYS A 364 5.25 -16.86 -6.47
CA LYS A 364 6.32 -17.00 -5.47
C LYS A 364 6.54 -15.68 -4.75
N ALA A 365 6.59 -15.72 -3.42
CA ALA A 365 6.94 -14.57 -2.61
C ALA A 365 8.45 -14.49 -2.38
N PHE A 366 8.97 -13.27 -2.34
CA PHE A 366 10.37 -12.97 -2.04
C PHE A 366 10.43 -12.08 -0.82
N VAL A 367 11.41 -12.32 0.06
CA VAL A 367 11.62 -11.47 1.26
C VAL A 367 12.79 -10.53 1.00
N PRO A 368 12.56 -9.22 0.81
CA PRO A 368 13.62 -8.25 0.59
C PRO A 368 14.63 -8.23 1.74
N GLU A 369 15.88 -7.90 1.43
CA GLU A 369 16.95 -7.83 2.43
C GLU A 369 16.63 -6.84 3.56
N TRP A 370 16.07 -5.68 3.23
CA TRP A 370 15.68 -4.67 4.23
C TRP A 370 14.57 -5.16 5.17
N VAL A 371 13.66 -6.03 4.70
CA VAL A 371 12.65 -6.67 5.56
C VAL A 371 13.33 -7.68 6.48
N ARG A 372 14.25 -8.52 5.96
CA ARG A 372 15.00 -9.49 6.79
C ARG A 372 15.79 -8.79 7.88
N LYS A 373 16.53 -7.74 7.52
CA LYS A 373 17.29 -6.92 8.47
C LYS A 373 16.37 -6.30 9.51
N GLY A 374 15.28 -5.67 9.10
CA GLY A 374 14.34 -5.05 10.03
C GLY A 374 13.66 -6.04 10.98
N LEU A 375 13.43 -7.29 10.54
CA LEU A 375 12.95 -8.36 11.43
C LEU A 375 14.03 -8.81 12.43
N ALA A 376 15.27 -8.99 11.98
CA ALA A 376 16.39 -9.38 12.85
C ALA A 376 16.72 -8.31 13.89
N ASP A 377 16.72 -7.02 13.50
CA ASP A 377 16.96 -5.89 14.41
C ASP A 377 15.92 -5.86 15.55
N LYS A 378 14.68 -6.29 15.28
CA LYS A 378 13.60 -6.41 16.27
C LYS A 378 13.71 -7.61 17.20
N GLU A 379 14.45 -8.66 16.84
CA GLU A 379 14.72 -9.79 17.74
C GLU A 379 15.85 -9.47 18.73
N ALA A 380 16.74 -8.55 18.37
CA ALA A 380 17.87 -8.15 19.19
C ALA A 380 17.51 -7.17 20.33
N HIS A 381 16.30 -6.61 20.32
CA HIS A 381 15.78 -5.62 21.28
C HIS A 381 14.52 -6.13 21.96
#